data_AF-A0A388NXM9-F1
#
_entry.id   AF-A0A388NXM9-F1
#
_cell.length_a   1.000
_cell.length_b   1.000
_cell.length_c   1.000
_cell.angle_alpha   90.00
_cell.angle_beta   90.00
_cell.angle_gamma   90.00
#
_symmetry.space_group_name_H-M   'P 1'
#
loop_
_entity.id
_entity.type
_entity.pdbx_description
1 polymer ?
#
loop_
_entity_poly.entity_id
_entity_poly.type
_entity_poly.pdbx_seq_one_letter_code
_entity_poly.pdbx_strand_id
1 'polypeptide(L)'
;MMLYGLDWVATVPPTVALCVERFGVKRGPLVYGWVFAGHQVGAAVAATGAGYLRDTTGSYKSSFVIRWCVLHVCCLRLVTPDSQTLSD
;
A
#
# COMPACT_ATOMS: atom_id res chain seq x y z
N MET A 1 -10.09 4.25 18.71
CA MET A 1 -10.06 5.26 17.64
C MET A 1 -8.73 5.97 17.47
N MET A 2 -8.03 6.39 18.54
CA MET A 2 -6.76 7.14 18.36
C MET A 2 -5.65 6.36 17.63
N LEU A 3 -5.45 5.08 17.98
CA LEU A 3 -4.46 4.24 17.30
C LEU A 3 -4.86 3.93 15.86
N TYR A 4 -6.16 3.69 15.60
CA TYR A 4 -6.71 3.46 14.26
C TYR A 4 -6.70 4.72 13.35
N GLY A 5 -6.66 5.91 13.95
CA GLY A 5 -6.51 7.16 13.22
C GLY A 5 -5.06 7.40 12.81
N LEU A 6 -4.14 7.04 13.70
CA LEU A 6 -2.71 7.22 13.47
C LEU A 6 -2.16 6.20 12.48
N ASP A 7 -2.49 4.92 12.60
CA ASP A 7 -2.01 3.86 11.70
C ASP A 7 -2.53 4.03 10.26
N TRP A 8 -3.79 4.45 10.09
CA TRP A 8 -4.42 4.64 8.79
C TRP A 8 -3.78 5.78 7.98
N VAL A 9 -3.42 6.89 8.62
CA VAL A 9 -2.82 8.07 7.96
C VAL A 9 -1.29 8.12 8.07
N ALA A 10 -0.67 7.18 8.80
CA ALA A 10 0.77 7.19 9.13
C ALA A 10 1.67 7.32 7.89
N THR A 11 1.24 6.79 6.75
CA THR A 11 2.04 6.75 5.52
C THR A 11 1.85 7.98 4.64
N VAL A 12 0.85 8.83 4.89
CA VAL A 12 0.56 10.00 4.05
C VAL A 12 1.67 11.06 4.17
N PRO A 13 2.00 11.60 5.36
CA PRO A 13 3.08 12.59 5.50
C PRO A 13 4.44 12.15 4.94
N PRO A 14 4.96 10.93 5.24
CA PRO A 14 6.26 10.51 4.72
C PRO A 14 6.25 10.31 3.20
N THR A 15 5.14 9.89 2.59
CA THR A 15 5.06 9.74 1.13
C THR A 15 5.09 11.10 0.42
N VAL A 16 4.41 12.11 0.99
CA VAL A 16 4.47 13.49 0.47
C VAL A 16 5.89 14.05 0.57
N ALA A 17 6.56 13.85 1.72
CA ALA A 17 7.94 14.28 1.93
C ALA A 17 8.89 13.64 0.91
N LEU A 18 8.79 12.33 0.69
CA LEU A 18 9.60 11.62 -0.31
C LEU A 18 9.37 12.13 -1.74
N CYS A 19 8.12 12.43 -2.11
CA CYS A 19 7.82 13.01 -3.43
C CYS A 19 8.47 14.39 -3.61
N VAL A 20 8.44 15.21 -2.56
CA VAL A 20 9.07 16.55 -2.57
C VAL A 20 10.59 16.44 -2.60
N GLU A 21 11.18 15.53 -1.82
CA GLU A 21 12.63 15.31 -1.77
C GLU A 21 13.18 14.87 -3.14
N ARG A 22 12.47 13.97 -3.84
CA ARG A 22 12.95 13.39 -5.10
C ARG A 22 12.63 14.24 -6.34
N PHE A 23 11.51 14.96 -6.34
CA PHE A 23 11.03 15.72 -7.52
C PHE A 23 11.01 17.24 -7.32
N GLY A 24 11.42 17.71 -6.14
CA GLY A 24 11.45 19.12 -5.76
C GLY A 24 10.09 19.69 -5.39
N VAL A 25 10.07 20.80 -4.66
CA VAL A 25 8.85 21.44 -4.12
C VAL A 25 7.83 21.84 -5.19
N LYS A 26 8.26 22.11 -6.43
CA LYS A 26 7.38 22.52 -7.53
C LYS A 26 6.62 21.36 -8.18
N ARG A 27 7.24 20.17 -8.27
CA ARG A 27 6.66 18.99 -8.96
C ARG A 27 6.24 17.87 -8.00
N GLY A 28 6.79 17.82 -6.79
CA GLY A 28 6.49 16.83 -5.77
C GLY A 28 4.99 16.64 -5.49
N PRO A 29 4.20 17.72 -5.28
CA PRO A 29 2.75 17.59 -5.06
C PRO A 29 2.01 16.97 -6.24
N LEU A 30 2.43 17.26 -7.49
CA LEU A 30 1.82 16.70 -8.69
C LEU A 30 2.13 15.19 -8.82
N VAL A 31 3.36 14.78 -8.49
CA VAL A 31 3.73 13.36 -8.44
C VAL A 31 2.95 12.63 -7.34
N TYR A 32 2.84 13.23 -6.15
CA TYR A 32 2.00 12.68 -5.08
C TYR A 32 0.54 12.51 -5.51
N GLY A 33 -0.01 13.46 -6.29
CA GLY A 33 -1.36 13.34 -6.85
C GLY A 33 -1.54 12.08 -7.70
N TRP A 34 -0.55 11.72 -8.52
CA TRP A 34 -0.58 10.46 -9.29
C TRP A 34 -0.40 9.21 -8.42
N VAL A 35 0.45 9.27 -7.37
CA VAL A 35 0.58 8.20 -6.37
C VAL A 35 -0.76 7.96 -5.68
N PHE A 36 -1.44 9.03 -5.26
CA PHE A 36 -2.75 8.96 -4.64
C PHE A 36 -3.82 8.42 -5.59
N ALA A 37 -3.79 8.82 -6.86
CA ALA A 37 -4.70 8.27 -7.88
C ALA A 37 -4.52 6.75 -8.02
N GLY A 38 -3.27 6.27 -8.08
CA GLY A 38 -2.97 4.84 -8.08
C GLY A 38 -3.48 4.12 -6.83
N HIS A 39 -3.34 4.75 -5.66
CA HIS A 39 -3.89 4.22 -4.41
C HIS A 39 -5.42 4.07 -4.47
N GLN A 40 -6.15 5.06 -4.99
CA GLN A 40 -7.61 4.98 -5.13
C GLN A 40 -8.05 3.87 -6.07
N VAL A 41 -7.35 3.70 -7.20
CA VAL A 41 -7.63 2.60 -8.14
C VAL A 41 -7.41 1.23 -7.47
N GLY A 42 -6.29 1.06 -6.76
CA GLY A 42 -6.02 -0.18 -6.02
C GLY A 42 -7.06 -0.44 -4.93
N ALA A 43 -7.47 0.60 -4.20
CA ALA A 43 -8.51 0.51 -3.17
C ALA A 43 -9.87 0.10 -3.79
N ALA A 44 -10.24 0.66 -4.93
CA ALA A 44 -11.46 0.30 -5.64
C ALA A 44 -11.46 -1.17 -6.07
N VAL A 45 -10.35 -1.67 -6.63
CA VAL A 45 -10.19 -3.07 -7.01
C VAL A 45 -10.29 -3.99 -5.79
N ALA A 46 -9.58 -3.67 -4.70
CA ALA A 46 -9.60 -4.46 -3.48
C ALA A 46 -10.99 -4.50 -2.82
N ALA A 47 -11.67 -3.36 -2.74
CA ALA A 47 -13.02 -3.25 -2.18
C ALA A 47 -14.03 -4.03 -3.03
N THR A 48 -13.97 -3.89 -4.35
CA THR A 48 -14.84 -4.62 -5.28
C THR A 48 -14.62 -6.13 -5.18
N GLY A 49 -13.36 -6.58 -5.19
CA GLY A 49 -13.02 -8.00 -5.03
C GLY A 49 -13.47 -8.57 -3.69
N ALA A 50 -13.31 -7.82 -2.60
CA ALA A 50 -13.78 -8.24 -1.28
C ALA A 50 -15.32 -8.35 -1.21
N GLY A 51 -16.04 -7.43 -1.86
CA GLY A 51 -17.50 -7.47 -2.00
C GLY A 51 -17.96 -8.68 -2.80
N TYR A 52 -17.35 -8.91 -3.97
CA TYR A 52 -17.64 -10.09 -4.79
C TYR A 52 -17.44 -11.41 -4.02
N LEU A 53 -16.32 -11.55 -3.31
CA LEU A 53 -16.06 -12.73 -2.47
C LEU A 53 -17.11 -12.88 -1.36
N ARG A 54 -17.58 -11.78 -0.78
CA ARG A 54 -18.63 -11.79 0.24
C ARG A 54 -19.97 -12.23 -0.33
N ASP A 55 -20.29 -11.83 -1.56
CA ASP A 55 -21.54 -12.21 -2.24
C ASP A 55 -21.54 -13.70 -2.59
N THR A 56 -20.41 -14.25 -3.06
CA THR A 56 -20.33 -15.66 -3.45
C THR A 56 -20.15 -16.62 -2.27
N THR A 57 -19.40 -16.23 -1.24
CA THR A 57 -19.06 -17.12 -0.11
C THR A 57 -19.89 -16.88 1.14
N GLY A 58 -20.67 -15.80 1.18
CA GLY A 58 -21.42 -15.40 2.37
C GLY A 58 -20.55 -14.84 3.51
N SER A 59 -19.21 -14.74 3.35
CA SER A 59 -18.29 -14.34 4.41
C SER A 59 -17.10 -13.52 3.90
N TYR A 60 -16.50 -12.70 4.77
CA TYR A 60 -15.26 -11.98 4.45
C TYR A 60 -13.99 -12.79 4.75
N LYS A 61 -14.10 -14.01 5.29
CA LYS A 61 -12.93 -14.84 5.69
C LYS A 61 -11.92 -15.01 4.55
N SER A 62 -12.40 -15.31 3.34
CA SER A 62 -11.54 -15.46 2.16
C SER A 62 -10.78 -14.17 1.83
N SER A 63 -11.46 -13.02 1.87
CA SER A 63 -10.85 -11.70 1.65
C SER A 63 -9.77 -11.38 2.69
N PHE A 64 -9.99 -11.77 3.96
CA PHE A 64 -9.00 -11.62 5.03
C PHE A 64 -7.76 -12.49 4.78
N VAL A 65 -7.94 -13.77 4.43
CA VAL A 65 -6.82 -14.68 4.14
C VAL A 65 -5.99 -14.17 2.96
N ILE A 66 -6.64 -13.76 1.87
CA ILE A 66 -5.96 -13.19 0.69
C ILE A 66 -5.14 -11.96 1.09
N ARG A 67 -5.71 -11.05 1.88
CA ARG A 67 -4.98 -9.87 2.37
C ARG A 67 -3.72 -10.26 3.14
N TRP A 68 -3.80 -11.24 4.04
CA TRP A 68 -2.64 -11.72 4.79
C TRP A 68 -1.58 -12.34 3.89
N CYS A 69 -1.98 -13.16 2.91
CA CYS A 69 -1.04 -13.74 1.95
C CYS A 69 -0.32 -12.67 1.13
N VAL A 70 -1.05 -11.68 0.61
CA VAL A 70 -0.48 -10.56 -0.15
C VAL A 70 0.52 -9.77 0.70
N LEU A 71 0.14 -9.42 1.94
CA LEU A 71 1.03 -8.72 2.86
C LEU A 71 2.30 -9.53 3.14
N HIS A 72 2.16 -10.84 3.38
CA HIS A 72 3.31 -11.71 3.68
C HIS A 72 4.29 -11.79 2.50
N VAL A 73 3.78 -11.92 1.26
CA VAL A 73 4.60 -11.89 0.05
C VAL A 73 5.30 -10.54 -0.12
N CYS A 74 4.61 -9.43 0.09
CA CYS A 74 5.21 -8.10 0.03
C CYS A 74 6.33 -7.94 1.08
N CYS A 75 6.08 -8.32 2.33
CA CYS A 75 7.09 -8.27 3.39
C CYS A 75 8.31 -9.13 3.06
N LEU A 76 8.12 -10.34 2.53
CA LEU A 76 9.23 -11.21 2.16
C LEU A 76 10.14 -10.53 1.11
N ARG A 77 9.55 -9.88 0.10
CA ARG A 77 10.32 -9.19 -0.95
C ARG A 77 11.04 -7.93 -0.44
N LEU A 78 10.51 -7.28 0.60
CA LEU A 78 11.11 -6.09 1.19
C LEU A 78 12.22 -6.42 2.20
N VAL A 79 12.19 -7.62 2.79
CA VAL A 79 13.11 -8.04 3.87
C VAL A 79 14.26 -8.91 3.36
N THR A 80 14.16 -9.53 2.18
CA THR A 80 15.30 -10.23 1.57
C THR A 80 16.38 -9.23 1.14
N PRO A 81 17.58 -9.24 1.75
CA PRO A 81 18.67 -8.37 1.33
C PRO A 81 19.15 -8.75 -0.07
N ASP A 82 19.49 -7.74 -0.87
CA ASP A 82 20.07 -7.90 -2.20
C ASP A 82 21.39 -8.67 -2.07
N SER A 83 21.49 -9.88 -2.64
CA SER A 83 22.69 -10.71 -2.56
C SER A 83 23.86 -10.19 -3.41
N GLN A 84 23.79 -8.94 -3.86
CA GLN A 84 24.77 -8.27 -4.74
C GLN A 84 25.75 -7.37 -3.97
N THR A 85 25.54 -7.07 -2.68
CA THR A 85 26.41 -6.18 -1.88
C THR A 85 27.49 -6.93 -1.08
N LEU A 86 27.66 -8.24 -1.28
CA LEU A 86 28.65 -9.07 -0.56
C LEU A 86 29.85 -9.50 -1.42
N SER A 87 29.97 -8.96 -2.63
CA SER A 87 31.01 -9.31 -3.61
C SER A 87 31.91 -8.13 -4.05
N ASP A 88 31.84 -6.99 -3.35
CA ASP A 88 32.76 -5.85 -3.51
C ASP A 88 33.53 -5.57 -2.20
#